data_AF-A0A0R0G8Z2-F1
#
_entry.id   AF-A0A0R0G8Z2-F1
#
_cell.length_a   1.000
_cell.length_b   1.000
_cell.length_c   1.000
_cell.angle_alpha   90.00
_cell.angle_beta   90.00
_cell.angle_gamma   90.00
#
_symmetry.space_group_name_H-M   'P 1'
#
loop_
_entity.id
_entity.type
_entity.pdbx_description
1 polymer ?
#
loop_
_entity_poly.entity_id
_entity_poly.type
_entity_poly.pdbx_seq_one_letter_code
_entity_poly.pdbx_strand_id
1 'polypeptide(L)'
;MATETKVQELGGITDVHGAANSVEINNLARFAVEEQNKRENSVLEFVRVISAKQQVVAGVNYYITLEAKDGLIKNEYEAKVWVREWLNSKELLEFKPVNVSSTPIGGITDVTANSLEIDILARFAVDQHNKKENANLEFVGVIRAKQQVVEGFIYYITLEAKDGETKNVYETKVWVRSWLNSKEVLEFKPISINPLSVSV
;
A
#
# COMPACT_ATOMS: atom_id res chain seq x y z
N MET A 1 -30.23 14.51 38.61
CA MET A 1 -28.75 14.49 38.60
C MET A 1 -28.30 14.97 37.24
N ALA A 2 -27.71 16.16 37.14
CA ALA A 2 -27.14 16.62 35.89
C ALA A 2 -25.88 15.80 35.63
N THR A 3 -25.90 14.97 34.59
CA THR A 3 -24.70 14.32 34.08
C THR A 3 -23.78 15.40 33.54
N GLU A 4 -22.57 15.42 34.07
CA GLU A 4 -21.49 16.33 33.73
C GLU A 4 -21.08 16.09 32.28
N THR A 5 -21.63 16.90 31.36
CA THR A 5 -21.24 16.89 29.96
C THR A 5 -19.83 17.43 29.86
N LYS A 6 -18.83 16.55 29.87
CA LYS A 6 -17.43 16.90 29.59
C LYS A 6 -17.40 17.58 28.22
N VAL A 7 -17.25 18.90 28.24
CA VAL A 7 -17.21 19.76 27.06
C VAL A 7 -15.93 19.42 26.30
N GLN A 8 -16.03 18.47 25.38
CA GLN A 8 -14.91 18.09 24.53
C GLN A 8 -14.65 19.26 23.57
N GLU A 9 -13.45 19.84 23.64
CA GLU A 9 -13.06 21.07 22.93
C GLU A 9 -13.48 21.00 21.46
N LEU A 10 -14.50 21.78 21.11
CA LEU A 10 -15.12 21.79 19.78
C LEU A 10 -14.09 22.26 18.75
N GLY A 11 -13.53 21.32 17.98
CA GLY A 11 -12.68 21.59 16.81
C GLY A 11 -11.29 20.95 16.86
N GLY A 12 -10.76 20.64 18.05
CA GLY A 12 -9.46 20.00 18.20
C GLY A 12 -9.47 18.53 17.78
N ILE A 13 -8.38 18.07 17.17
CA ILE A 13 -8.11 16.63 17.03
C ILE A 13 -7.51 16.14 18.34
N THR A 14 -8.14 15.16 18.97
CA THR A 14 -7.72 14.58 20.26
C THR A 14 -7.43 13.09 20.11
N ASP A 15 -6.44 12.58 20.85
CA ASP A 15 -6.13 11.15 20.82
C ASP A 15 -7.20 10.32 21.55
N VAL A 16 -7.54 9.16 20.99
CA VAL A 16 -8.40 8.17 21.65
C VAL A 16 -7.52 7.21 22.43
N HIS A 17 -7.33 7.47 23.72
CA HIS A 17 -6.51 6.61 24.57
C HIS A 17 -7.08 5.19 24.64
N GLY A 18 -6.21 4.19 24.46
CA GLY A 18 -6.63 2.78 24.47
C GLY A 18 -7.38 2.34 23.22
N ALA A 19 -7.32 3.10 22.11
CA ALA A 19 -7.99 2.80 20.84
C ALA A 19 -7.86 1.35 20.38
N ALA A 20 -6.67 0.74 20.51
CA ALA A 20 -6.42 -0.66 20.13
C ALA A 20 -7.35 -1.67 20.86
N ASN A 21 -7.74 -1.36 22.09
CA ASN A 21 -8.62 -2.19 22.93
C ASN A 21 -10.07 -1.69 22.96
N SER A 22 -10.37 -0.58 22.29
CA SER A 22 -11.73 -0.04 22.24
C SER A 22 -12.59 -0.85 21.28
N VAL A 23 -13.70 -1.38 21.76
CA VAL A 23 -14.68 -2.10 20.95
C VAL A 23 -15.26 -1.18 19.87
N GLU A 24 -15.52 0.08 20.20
CA GLU A 24 -16.04 1.07 19.27
C GLU A 24 -15.07 1.32 18.11
N ILE A 25 -13.79 1.60 18.42
CA ILE A 25 -12.79 1.88 17.39
C ILE A 25 -12.51 0.64 16.54
N ASN A 26 -12.48 -0.56 17.14
CA ASN A 26 -12.37 -1.81 16.38
C ASN A 26 -13.54 -2.00 15.41
N ASN A 27 -14.77 -1.67 15.82
CA ASN A 27 -15.93 -1.76 14.94
C ASN A 27 -15.89 -0.73 13.80
N LEU A 28 -15.40 0.48 14.07
CA LEU A 28 -15.20 1.51 13.04
C LEU A 28 -14.09 1.13 12.06
N ALA A 29 -13.01 0.52 12.54
CA ALA A 29 -11.92 0.02 11.69
C ALA A 29 -12.37 -1.13 10.78
N ARG A 30 -13.14 -2.10 11.32
CA ARG A 30 -13.76 -3.16 10.52
C ARG A 30 -14.70 -2.60 9.46
N PHE A 31 -15.57 -1.66 9.85
CA PHE A 31 -16.43 -0.94 8.91
C PHE A 31 -15.63 -0.26 7.79
N ALA A 32 -14.52 0.42 8.12
CA ALA A 32 -13.69 1.07 7.12
C ALA A 32 -13.09 0.08 6.11
N VAL A 33 -12.59 -1.07 6.58
CA VAL A 33 -12.07 -2.13 5.70
C VAL A 33 -13.18 -2.74 4.83
N GLU A 34 -14.35 -2.99 5.39
CA GLU A 34 -15.50 -3.51 4.66
C GLU A 34 -15.98 -2.53 3.57
N GLU A 35 -16.09 -1.24 3.88
CA GLU A 35 -16.45 -0.23 2.89
C GLU A 35 -15.37 -0.04 1.82
N GLN A 36 -14.10 -0.10 2.19
CA GLN A 36 -13.02 -0.07 1.22
C GLN A 36 -13.11 -1.25 0.24
N ASN A 37 -13.37 -2.46 0.75
CA ASN A 37 -13.55 -3.65 -0.07
C ASN A 37 -14.72 -3.51 -1.05
N LYS A 38 -15.82 -2.87 -0.65
CA LYS A 38 -16.95 -2.58 -1.54
C LYS A 38 -16.61 -1.53 -2.61
N ARG A 39 -15.88 -0.47 -2.24
CA ARG A 39 -15.52 0.64 -3.14
C ARG A 39 -14.53 0.22 -4.22
N GLU A 40 -13.49 -0.50 -3.81
CA GLU A 40 -12.36 -0.85 -4.69
C GLU A 40 -12.38 -2.33 -5.14
N ASN A 41 -13.46 -3.06 -4.86
CA ASN A 41 -13.55 -4.50 -5.13
C ASN A 41 -12.35 -5.28 -4.58
N SER A 42 -11.84 -4.86 -3.42
CA SER A 42 -10.69 -5.47 -2.75
C SER A 42 -11.12 -6.54 -1.74
N VAL A 43 -10.15 -7.31 -1.23
CA VAL A 43 -10.35 -8.39 -0.25
C VAL A 43 -9.44 -8.22 0.97
N LEU A 44 -9.34 -6.99 1.48
CA LEU A 44 -8.60 -6.68 2.69
C LEU A 44 -9.26 -7.35 3.90
N GLU A 45 -8.47 -8.04 4.70
CA GLU A 45 -8.89 -8.60 5.98
C GLU A 45 -8.37 -7.73 7.12
N PHE A 46 -9.28 -7.17 7.92
CA PHE A 46 -8.92 -6.39 9.10
C PHE A 46 -8.11 -7.24 10.11
N VAL A 47 -7.01 -6.70 10.61
CA VAL A 47 -6.15 -7.36 11.61
C VAL A 47 -6.32 -6.72 12.99
N ARG A 48 -5.93 -5.45 13.12
CA ARG A 48 -5.99 -4.74 14.41
C ARG A 48 -5.99 -3.22 14.21
N VAL A 49 -6.49 -2.51 15.22
CA VAL A 49 -6.26 -1.06 15.37
C VAL A 49 -4.88 -0.83 15.98
N ILE A 50 -4.16 0.17 15.48
CA ILE A 50 -2.88 0.63 16.03
C ILE A 50 -3.13 1.84 16.94
N SER A 51 -3.79 2.86 16.40
CA SER A 51 -4.10 4.10 17.09
C SER A 51 -5.36 4.74 16.51
N ALA A 52 -5.96 5.66 17.25
CA ALA A 52 -7.03 6.49 16.71
C ALA A 52 -7.01 7.88 17.34
N LYS A 53 -7.49 8.85 16.56
CA LYS A 53 -7.81 10.21 17.00
C LYS A 53 -9.26 10.51 16.68
N GLN A 54 -9.85 11.45 17.40
CA GLN A 54 -11.20 11.92 17.13
C GLN A 54 -11.29 13.44 17.08
N GLN A 55 -12.26 13.93 16.32
CA GLN A 55 -12.56 15.34 16.19
C GLN A 55 -14.06 15.55 16.15
N VAL A 56 -14.57 16.39 17.06
CA VAL A 56 -15.98 16.79 17.06
C VAL A 56 -16.22 17.76 15.90
N VAL A 57 -17.21 17.44 15.07
CA VAL A 57 -17.67 18.21 13.91
C VAL A 57 -19.21 18.25 13.95
N ALA A 58 -19.90 18.28 12.79
CA ALA A 58 -21.32 17.89 12.71
C ALA A 58 -21.49 16.36 12.88
N GLY A 59 -20.90 15.81 13.93
CA GLY A 59 -20.72 14.39 14.23
C GLY A 59 -19.35 14.19 14.89
N VAL A 60 -18.77 13.00 14.75
CA VAL A 60 -17.39 12.73 15.18
C VAL A 60 -16.63 12.15 13.99
N ASN A 61 -15.53 12.80 13.61
CA ASN A 61 -14.55 12.20 12.72
C ASN A 61 -13.59 11.35 13.55
N TYR A 62 -13.44 10.08 13.19
CA TYR A 62 -12.40 9.20 13.70
C TYR A 62 -11.31 9.02 12.64
N TYR A 63 -10.08 9.31 13.02
CA TYR A 63 -8.87 9.07 12.24
C TYR A 63 -8.20 7.82 12.82
N ILE A 64 -8.28 6.70 12.12
CA ILE A 64 -7.89 5.39 12.63
C ILE A 64 -6.70 4.89 11.82
N THR A 65 -5.60 4.59 12.51
CA THR A 65 -4.50 3.83 11.93
C THR A 65 -4.72 2.36 12.26
N LEU A 66 -4.79 1.50 11.23
CA LEU A 66 -5.11 0.08 11.35
C LEU A 66 -4.18 -0.79 10.51
N GLU A 67 -4.01 -2.05 10.91
CA GLU A 67 -3.45 -3.08 10.07
C GLU A 67 -4.56 -3.86 9.37
N ALA A 68 -4.42 -4.05 8.06
CA ALA A 68 -5.21 -4.99 7.28
C ALA A 68 -4.27 -5.83 6.41
N LYS A 69 -4.68 -7.04 6.06
CA LYS A 69 -3.92 -7.90 5.15
C LYS A 69 -4.63 -8.08 3.82
N ASP A 70 -3.85 -8.03 2.75
CA ASP A 70 -4.24 -8.48 1.41
C ASP A 70 -3.65 -9.88 1.20
N GLY A 71 -4.47 -10.91 1.38
CA GLY A 71 -4.01 -12.30 1.44
C GLY A 71 -3.02 -12.55 2.57
N LEU A 72 -1.73 -12.73 2.24
CA LEU A 72 -0.64 -12.96 3.20
C LEU A 72 0.09 -11.67 3.61
N ILE A 73 -0.13 -10.57 2.91
CA ILE A 73 0.63 -9.33 3.08
C ILE A 73 -0.12 -8.43 4.05
N LYS A 74 0.49 -8.13 5.20
CA LYS A 74 -0.05 -7.18 6.17
C LYS A 74 0.49 -5.77 5.91
N ASN A 75 -0.39 -4.79 5.82
CA ASN A 75 -0.07 -3.38 5.62
C ASN A 75 -0.78 -2.49 6.64
N GLU A 76 -0.24 -1.30 6.85
CA GLU A 76 -0.86 -0.25 7.67
C GLU A 76 -1.63 0.73 6.79
N TYR A 77 -2.81 1.13 7.26
CA TYR A 77 -3.72 2.04 6.59
C TYR A 77 -4.20 3.12 7.55
N GLU A 78 -4.45 4.32 7.01
CA GLU A 78 -5.20 5.38 7.67
C GLU A 78 -6.61 5.43 7.10
N ALA A 79 -7.60 5.37 7.98
CA ALA A 79 -9.01 5.54 7.65
C ALA A 79 -9.56 6.77 8.35
N LYS A 80 -10.38 7.55 7.63
CA LYS A 80 -11.20 8.62 8.20
C LYS A 80 -12.65 8.21 8.14
N VAL A 81 -13.27 7.98 9.30
CA VAL A 81 -14.68 7.58 9.41
C VAL A 81 -15.46 8.68 10.10
N TRP A 82 -16.56 9.13 9.49
CA TRP A 82 -17.45 10.12 10.08
C TRP A 82 -18.69 9.44 10.67
N VAL A 83 -18.95 9.67 11.95
CA VAL A 83 -20.05 9.08 12.70
C VAL A 83 -21.04 10.16 13.14
N ARG A 84 -22.32 9.89 12.93
CA ARG A 84 -23.44 10.71 13.39
C ARG A 84 -24.40 9.83 14.18
N GLU A 85 -24.18 9.75 15.49
CA GLU A 85 -24.92 8.84 16.36
C GLU A 85 -26.43 9.11 16.34
N TRP A 86 -26.85 10.38 16.31
CA TRP A 86 -28.27 10.75 16.27
C TRP A 86 -28.98 10.33 14.98
N LEU A 87 -28.23 9.93 13.93
CA LEU A 87 -28.77 9.35 12.69
C LEU A 87 -28.45 7.87 12.54
N ASN A 88 -27.81 7.24 13.53
CA ASN A 88 -27.25 5.88 13.43
C ASN A 88 -26.44 5.69 12.12
N SER A 89 -25.70 6.73 11.71
CA SER A 89 -25.03 6.80 10.42
C SER A 89 -23.52 6.86 10.61
N LYS A 90 -22.79 6.12 9.77
CA LYS A 90 -21.34 6.16 9.65
C LYS A 90 -20.93 6.10 8.18
N GLU A 91 -19.90 6.85 7.83
CA GLU A 91 -19.43 7.00 6.45
C GLU A 91 -17.89 6.97 6.39
N LEU A 92 -17.34 6.21 5.45
CA LEU A 92 -15.90 6.22 5.17
C LEU A 92 -15.56 7.41 4.28
N LEU A 93 -14.82 8.39 4.81
CA LEU A 93 -14.43 9.59 4.05
C LEU A 93 -13.11 9.39 3.31
N GLU A 94 -12.15 8.71 3.92
CA GLU A 94 -10.82 8.49 3.36
C GLU A 94 -10.29 7.13 3.81
N PHE A 95 -9.57 6.44 2.94
CA PHE A 95 -8.84 5.21 3.26
C PHE A 95 -7.59 5.14 2.40
N LYS A 96 -6.41 5.11 3.02
CA LYS A 96 -5.12 5.12 2.32
C LYS A 96 -4.05 4.30 3.06
N PRO A 97 -3.04 3.77 2.37
CA PRO A 97 -1.89 3.16 3.04
C PRO A 97 -1.07 4.21 3.80
N VAL A 98 -0.49 3.85 4.96
CA VAL A 98 0.40 4.73 5.75
C VAL A 98 1.77 4.89 5.05
N ASN A 99 2.23 3.85 4.36
CA ASN A 99 3.56 3.83 3.73
C ASN A 99 3.59 4.37 2.30
N VAL A 100 2.48 4.92 1.80
CA VAL A 100 2.58 5.88 0.69
C VAL A 100 2.86 7.24 1.31
N SER A 101 4.14 7.50 1.58
CA SER A 101 4.63 8.87 1.73
C SER A 101 3.89 9.74 0.72
N SER A 102 3.32 10.85 1.15
CA SER A 102 2.53 11.77 0.33
C SER A 102 3.29 12.11 -0.96
N THR A 103 3.12 11.29 -2.00
CA THR A 103 3.84 11.40 -3.24
C THR A 103 3.13 12.51 -4.01
N PRO A 104 3.80 13.63 -4.36
CA PRO A 104 3.20 14.57 -5.28
C PRO A 104 2.74 13.78 -6.49
N ILE A 105 1.44 13.86 -6.81
CA ILE A 105 0.81 13.20 -7.94
C ILE A 105 1.70 13.40 -9.16
N GLY A 106 2.36 12.34 -9.64
CA GLY A 106 3.32 12.38 -10.76
C GLY A 106 4.80 12.17 -10.43
N GLY A 107 5.20 12.08 -9.15
CA GLY A 107 6.57 11.76 -8.75
C GLY A 107 6.85 10.26 -8.75
N ILE A 108 7.90 9.82 -9.43
CA ILE A 108 8.48 8.49 -9.24
C ILE A 108 9.17 8.49 -7.86
N THR A 109 8.75 7.61 -6.96
CA THR A 109 9.29 7.52 -5.59
C THR A 109 10.06 6.24 -5.40
N ASP A 110 11.20 6.30 -4.70
CA ASP A 110 11.95 5.10 -4.34
C ASP A 110 11.12 4.28 -3.35
N VAL A 111 10.95 3.00 -3.64
CA VAL A 111 10.33 2.04 -2.71
C VAL A 111 11.41 1.10 -2.20
N THR A 112 11.21 0.57 -0.99
CA THR A 112 12.17 -0.35 -0.39
C THR A 112 12.31 -1.60 -1.26
N ALA A 113 13.48 -1.76 -1.87
CA ALA A 113 13.80 -2.90 -2.75
C ALA A 113 13.59 -4.25 -2.06
N ASN A 114 13.85 -4.32 -0.75
CA ASN A 114 13.74 -5.54 0.05
C ASN A 114 12.32 -5.84 0.54
N SER A 115 11.28 -5.38 -0.17
CA SER A 115 9.91 -5.75 0.16
C SER A 115 9.50 -7.02 -0.58
N LEU A 116 8.75 -7.89 0.11
CA LEU A 116 8.23 -9.13 -0.49
C LEU A 116 7.40 -8.85 -1.75
N GLU A 117 6.69 -7.72 -1.80
CA GLU A 117 5.90 -7.30 -2.96
C GLU A 117 6.79 -7.06 -4.18
N ILE A 118 7.88 -6.32 -4.02
CA ILE A 118 8.78 -5.99 -5.12
C ILE A 118 9.49 -7.26 -5.62
N ASP A 119 9.88 -8.17 -4.72
CA ASP A 119 10.41 -9.48 -5.08
C ASP A 119 9.41 -10.32 -5.89
N ILE A 120 8.12 -10.33 -5.49
CA ILE A 120 7.06 -11.03 -6.22
C ILE A 120 6.89 -10.43 -7.62
N LEU A 121 6.88 -9.10 -7.75
CA LEU A 121 6.75 -8.42 -9.04
C LEU A 121 7.97 -8.67 -9.93
N ALA A 122 9.17 -8.69 -9.36
CA ALA A 122 10.41 -9.00 -10.07
C ALA A 122 10.43 -10.45 -10.59
N ARG A 123 10.07 -11.43 -9.75
CA ARG A 123 9.92 -12.84 -10.15
C ARG A 123 8.86 -13.00 -11.23
N PHE A 124 7.71 -12.35 -11.06
CA PHE A 124 6.65 -12.34 -12.07
C PHE A 124 7.16 -11.80 -13.42
N ALA A 125 7.95 -10.73 -13.40
CA ALA A 125 8.50 -10.16 -14.63
C ALA A 125 9.47 -11.10 -15.34
N VAL A 126 10.35 -11.77 -14.57
CA VAL A 126 11.26 -12.82 -15.08
C VAL A 126 10.47 -13.99 -15.66
N ASP A 127 9.44 -14.48 -14.96
CA ASP A 127 8.61 -15.58 -15.45
C ASP A 127 7.87 -15.24 -16.75
N GLN A 128 7.35 -14.02 -16.87
CA GLN A 128 6.69 -13.54 -18.09
C GLN A 128 7.69 -13.41 -19.25
N HIS A 129 8.89 -12.89 -18.98
CA HIS A 129 9.94 -12.81 -19.98
C HIS A 129 10.35 -14.21 -20.48
N ASN A 130 10.61 -15.14 -19.58
CA ASN A 130 10.94 -16.52 -19.93
C ASN A 130 9.88 -17.18 -20.81
N LYS A 131 8.60 -16.99 -20.48
CA LYS A 131 7.48 -17.49 -21.30
C LYS A 131 7.42 -16.85 -22.68
N LYS A 132 7.66 -15.54 -22.77
CA LYS A 132 7.56 -14.78 -24.02
C LYS A 132 8.71 -15.05 -24.97
N GLU A 133 9.94 -15.07 -24.44
CA GLU A 133 11.18 -15.17 -25.23
C GLU A 133 11.74 -16.60 -25.27
N ASN A 134 11.05 -17.58 -24.66
CA ASN A 134 11.52 -18.95 -24.49
C ASN A 134 12.92 -19.00 -23.84
N ALA A 135 13.12 -18.16 -22.83
CA ALA A 135 14.35 -18.03 -22.05
C ALA A 135 14.24 -18.78 -20.71
N ASN A 136 15.37 -18.93 -20.01
CA ASN A 136 15.45 -19.61 -18.70
C ASN A 136 16.19 -18.75 -17.67
N LEU A 137 15.84 -17.47 -17.58
CA LEU A 137 16.43 -16.59 -16.57
C LEU A 137 16.00 -17.01 -15.16
N GLU A 138 16.97 -17.11 -14.25
CA GLU A 138 16.73 -17.38 -12.83
C GLU A 138 16.83 -16.08 -12.02
N PHE A 139 15.73 -15.67 -11.39
CA PHE A 139 15.73 -14.49 -10.52
C PHE A 139 16.69 -14.65 -9.34
N VAL A 140 17.55 -13.65 -9.12
CA VAL A 140 18.48 -13.62 -7.97
C VAL A 140 17.99 -12.68 -6.88
N GLY A 141 17.68 -11.43 -7.23
CA GLY A 141 17.32 -10.41 -6.24
C GLY A 141 17.03 -9.05 -6.88
N VAL A 142 16.41 -8.17 -6.11
CA VAL A 142 16.14 -6.79 -6.52
C VAL A 142 17.23 -5.86 -6.01
N ILE A 143 17.75 -5.00 -6.90
CA ILE A 143 18.74 -3.97 -6.54
C ILE A 143 18.05 -2.69 -6.07
N ARG A 144 17.06 -2.24 -6.85
CA ARG A 144 16.28 -1.03 -6.56
C ARG A 144 14.89 -1.15 -7.13
N ALA A 145 13.95 -0.47 -6.51
CA ALA A 145 12.62 -0.31 -7.07
C ALA A 145 12.10 1.10 -6.83
N LYS A 146 11.26 1.56 -7.75
CA LYS A 146 10.51 2.81 -7.63
C LYS A 146 9.05 2.57 -7.95
N GLN A 147 8.17 3.38 -7.41
CA GLN A 147 6.74 3.34 -7.69
C GLN A 147 6.27 4.67 -8.26
N GLN A 148 5.35 4.59 -9.22
CA GLN A 148 4.61 5.72 -9.76
C GLN A 148 3.11 5.45 -9.68
N VAL A 149 2.36 6.44 -9.19
CA VAL A 149 0.89 6.42 -9.20
C VAL A 149 0.39 6.76 -10.60
N VAL A 150 -0.47 5.90 -11.16
CA VAL A 150 -1.17 6.06 -12.43
C VAL A 150 -2.63 5.65 -12.25
N GLU A 151 -3.32 5.14 -13.28
CA GLU A 151 -4.45 4.24 -13.11
C GLU A 151 -3.93 2.89 -12.54
N GLY A 152 -3.54 2.91 -11.26
CA GLY A 152 -2.88 1.81 -10.55
C GLY A 152 -1.49 2.23 -10.11
N PHE A 153 -0.54 1.29 -10.07
CA PHE A 153 0.86 1.56 -9.76
C PHE A 153 1.77 0.99 -10.84
N ILE A 154 2.68 1.80 -11.36
CA ILE A 154 3.81 1.30 -12.16
C ILE A 154 5.01 1.18 -11.25
N TYR A 155 5.56 -0.03 -11.16
CA TYR A 155 6.81 -0.31 -10.48
C TYR A 155 7.96 -0.37 -11.49
N TYR A 156 9.00 0.42 -11.23
CA TYR A 156 10.24 0.42 -11.97
C TYR A 156 11.25 -0.37 -11.17
N ILE A 157 11.57 -1.58 -11.59
CA ILE A 157 12.39 -2.52 -10.81
C ILE A 157 13.68 -2.77 -11.57
N THR A 158 14.81 -2.60 -10.90
CA THR A 158 16.11 -3.10 -11.35
C THR A 158 16.43 -4.35 -10.57
N LEU A 159 16.61 -5.46 -11.27
CA LEU A 159 16.81 -6.79 -10.68
C LEU A 159 18.02 -7.49 -11.29
N GLU A 160 18.54 -8.47 -10.57
CA GLU A 160 19.53 -9.40 -11.07
C GLU A 160 18.86 -10.73 -11.40
N ALA A 161 19.21 -11.28 -12.56
CA ALA A 161 18.85 -12.64 -12.94
C ALA A 161 20.04 -13.34 -13.60
N LYS A 162 20.08 -14.66 -13.49
CA LYS A 162 21.11 -15.49 -14.11
C LYS A 162 20.59 -16.11 -15.39
N ASP A 163 21.42 -16.11 -16.43
CA ASP A 163 21.26 -16.97 -17.59
C ASP A 163 22.34 -18.07 -17.50
N GLY A 164 21.94 -19.24 -17.00
CA GLY A 164 22.87 -20.27 -16.53
C GLY A 164 23.78 -19.74 -15.42
N GLU A 165 25.09 -19.69 -15.66
CA GLU A 165 26.07 -19.17 -14.70
C GLU A 165 26.26 -17.65 -14.78
N THR A 166 25.77 -17.01 -15.85
CA THR A 166 26.03 -15.59 -16.08
C THR A 166 24.99 -14.74 -15.38
N LYS A 167 25.41 -13.98 -14.36
CA LYS A 167 24.57 -13.02 -13.67
C LYS A 167 24.53 -11.70 -14.44
N ASN A 168 23.33 -11.24 -14.78
CA ASN A 168 23.08 -9.99 -15.49
C ASN A 168 22.08 -9.12 -14.72
N VAL A 169 22.12 -7.81 -15.01
CA VAL A 169 21.17 -6.83 -14.46
C VAL A 169 20.13 -6.49 -15.50
N TYR A 170 18.88 -6.41 -15.06
CA TYR A 170 17.72 -6.11 -15.89
C TYR A 170 16.92 -4.96 -15.29
N GLU A 171 16.23 -4.23 -16.16
CA GLU A 171 15.24 -3.23 -15.80
C GLU A 171 13.87 -3.70 -16.29
N THR A 172 12.86 -3.60 -15.43
CA THR A 172 11.48 -3.93 -15.76
C THR A 172 10.50 -2.88 -15.26
N LYS A 173 9.40 -2.72 -16.00
CA LYS A 173 8.24 -1.92 -15.63
C LYS A 173 7.04 -2.84 -15.45
N VAL A 174 6.48 -2.88 -14.26
CA VAL A 174 5.32 -3.72 -13.94
C VAL A 174 4.16 -2.82 -13.54
N TRP A 175 3.06 -2.88 -14.29
CA TRP A 175 1.83 -2.15 -14.00
C TRP A 175 0.88 -3.04 -13.20
N VAL A 176 0.48 -2.58 -12.01
CA VAL A 176 -0.38 -3.29 -11.07
C VAL A 176 -1.67 -2.51 -10.89
N ARG A 177 -2.80 -3.21 -11.07
CA ARG A 177 -4.15 -2.70 -10.81
C ARG A 177 -4.85 -3.68 -9.88
N SER A 178 -4.69 -3.45 -8.57
CA SER A 178 -5.17 -4.38 -7.54
C SER A 178 -6.68 -4.60 -7.61
N TRP A 179 -7.48 -3.57 -7.91
CA TRP A 179 -8.95 -3.68 -8.05
C TRP A 179 -9.40 -4.55 -9.24
N LEU A 180 -8.51 -4.83 -10.19
CA LEU A 180 -8.75 -5.76 -11.31
C LEU A 180 -8.02 -7.09 -11.13
N ASN A 181 -7.33 -7.32 -10.00
CA ASN A 181 -6.39 -8.43 -9.81
C ASN A 181 -5.42 -8.59 -10.99
N SER A 182 -5.00 -7.46 -11.58
CA SER A 182 -4.26 -7.42 -12.83
C SER A 182 -2.83 -6.93 -12.60
N LYS A 183 -1.87 -7.65 -13.20
CA LYS A 183 -0.47 -7.24 -13.29
C LYS A 183 0.06 -7.50 -14.70
N GLU A 184 0.80 -6.56 -15.25
CA GLU A 184 1.31 -6.58 -16.62
C GLU A 184 2.76 -6.10 -16.67
N VAL A 185 3.60 -6.82 -17.42
CA VAL A 185 4.98 -6.38 -17.69
C VAL A 185 4.95 -5.49 -18.93
N LEU A 186 5.16 -4.19 -18.74
CA LEU A 186 5.20 -3.22 -19.82
C LEU A 186 6.55 -3.21 -20.54
N GLU A 187 7.63 -3.48 -19.80
CA GLU A 187 9.00 -3.50 -20.33
C GLU A 187 9.84 -4.48 -19.51
N PHE A 188 10.73 -5.21 -20.17
CA PHE A 188 11.78 -6.02 -19.54
C PHE A 188 12.99 -6.01 -20.46
N LYS A 189 14.12 -5.48 -19.99
CA LYS A 189 15.34 -5.37 -20.82
C LYS A 189 16.61 -5.55 -19.99
N PRO A 190 17.67 -6.13 -20.57
CA PRO A 190 18.98 -6.13 -19.94
C PRO A 190 19.53 -4.71 -19.86
N ILE A 191 20.29 -4.43 -18.81
CA ILE A 191 21.07 -3.21 -18.70
C ILE A 191 22.52 -3.57 -18.95
N SER A 192 23.09 -3.01 -20.02
CA SER A 192 24.55 -3.03 -20.21
C SER A 192 25.17 -2.06 -19.21
N ILE A 193 25.56 -2.56 -18.04
CA ILE A 193 26.51 -1.86 -17.18
C ILE A 193 27.85 -1.91 -17.92
N ASN A 194 28.13 -0.90 -18.74
CA ASN A 194 29.47 -0.70 -19.29
C ASN A 194 30.43 -0.56 -18.10
N PRO A 195 31.35 -1.53 -17.86
CA PRO A 195 32.44 -1.27 -16.94
C PRO A 195 33.26 -0.15 -17.59
N LEU A 196 33.24 1.00 -16.92
CA LEU A 196 33.81 2.27 -17.33
C LEU A 196 34.99 2.14 -18.30
N SER A 197 34.87 2.89 -19.40
CA SER A 197 35.97 3.43 -20.19
C SER A 197 37.23 3.57 -19.33
N VAL A 198 38.16 2.64 -19.48
CA VAL A 198 39.52 2.81 -19.00
C VAL A 198 40.13 3.85 -19.93
N SER A 199 39.99 5.13 -19.57
CA SER A 199 40.84 6.19 -20.10
C SER A 199 42.24 5.93 -19.56
N VAL A 200 43.10 5.34 -20.40
CA VAL A 200 44.56 5.38 -20.24
C VAL A 200 45.04 6.77 -20.65
#